data_AF-A0A8C7AAJ8-F1
#
_entry.id   AF-A0A8C7AAJ8-F1
#
_cell.length_a   1.000
_cell.length_b   1.000
_cell.length_c   1.000
_cell.angle_alpha   90.00
_cell.angle_beta   90.00
_cell.angle_gamma   90.00
#
_symmetry.space_group_name_H-M   'P 1'
#
loop_
_entity.id
_entity.type
_entity.pdbx_description
1 polymer ?
#
loop_
_entity_poly.entity_id
_entity_poly.type
_entity_poly.pdbx_seq_one_letter_code
_entity_poly.pdbx_strand_id
1 'polypeptide(L)'
;MEAPRPFAREWCAQSLPLMRGGILRLWLLLLDFGLNATLPHEEDVHFINEYVNLHNELRGNVLPRGSNLRFMTWDIALSRTARAWGKKCILEHNNHLEELKMAHPVFNGIGENIWVGPENEFTASIAIRSWYEERKRYNFENDSCSSVCSNYKQRISVEKAL
;
A
#
# COMPACT_ATOMS: atom_id res chain seq x y z
N MET A 1 -5.08 8.99 31.59
CA MET A 1 -4.20 9.17 30.41
C MET A 1 -3.48 7.86 30.21
N GLU A 2 -4.07 7.00 29.39
CA GLU A 2 -3.51 5.70 29.01
C GLU A 2 -2.74 5.91 27.70
N ALA A 3 -1.49 5.44 27.63
CA ALA A 3 -0.72 5.52 26.39
C ALA A 3 -1.35 4.62 25.32
N PRO A 4 -1.48 5.06 24.05
CA PRO A 4 -1.98 4.19 23.00
C PRO A 4 -1.01 3.02 22.80
N ARG A 5 -1.52 1.79 22.93
CA ARG A 5 -0.79 0.57 22.60
C ARG A 5 -0.38 0.59 21.12
N PRO A 6 0.77 0.03 20.73
CA PRO A 6 1.20 0.03 19.33
C PRO A 6 0.28 -0.89 18.52
N PHE A 7 -0.64 -0.29 17.76
CA PHE A 7 -1.67 -0.93 16.93
C PHE A 7 -1.15 -1.82 15.78
N ALA A 8 0.17 -1.90 15.56
CA ALA A 8 0.76 -2.54 14.39
C ALA A 8 0.93 -4.07 14.51
N ARG A 9 0.93 -4.64 15.72
CA ARG A 9 1.33 -6.06 15.92
C ARG A 9 0.22 -7.09 15.71
N GLU A 10 -1.05 -6.68 15.73
CA GLU A 10 -2.19 -7.62 15.72
C GLU A 10 -2.77 -7.88 14.33
N TRP A 11 -2.32 -7.16 13.29
CA TRP A 11 -3.02 -7.11 11.99
C TRP A 11 -2.37 -8.01 10.92
N CYS A 12 -1.24 -8.63 11.23
CA CYS A 12 -0.61 -9.68 10.43
C CYS A 12 -0.45 -10.93 11.29
N ALA A 13 -1.52 -11.69 11.44
CA ALA A 13 -1.40 -13.05 11.92
C ALA A 13 -0.77 -13.90 10.79
N GLN A 14 0.39 -14.48 11.12
CA GLN A 14 1.02 -15.65 10.49
C GLN A 14 1.94 -15.43 9.27
N SER A 15 3.22 -15.22 9.59
CA SER A 15 4.28 -16.12 9.09
C SER A 15 5.48 -16.11 10.04
N LEU A 16 5.40 -16.88 11.13
CA LEU A 16 6.58 -17.21 11.94
C LEU A 16 7.30 -18.41 11.30
N PRO A 17 8.63 -18.37 11.11
CA PRO A 17 9.37 -19.53 10.65
C PRO A 17 9.31 -20.63 11.73
N LEU A 18 8.98 -21.85 11.30
CA LEU A 18 8.89 -23.03 12.16
C LEU A 18 10.27 -23.33 12.77
N MET A 19 10.50 -22.91 14.02
CA MET A 19 11.67 -23.35 14.79
C MET A 19 11.51 -24.82 15.15
N ARG A 20 12.46 -25.63 14.67
CA ARG A 20 12.61 -27.07 14.94
C ARG A 20 12.66 -27.36 16.45
N GLY A 21 11.78 -28.24 16.91
CA GLY A 21 12.04 -29.14 18.04
C GLY A 21 10.98 -29.14 19.13
N GLY A 22 10.40 -30.31 19.41
CA GLY A 22 9.78 -30.62 20.70
C GLY A 22 8.26 -30.80 20.71
N ILE A 23 7.81 -32.02 20.38
CA ILE A 23 6.70 -32.77 21.00
C ILE A 23 5.65 -31.96 21.77
N LEU A 24 4.50 -31.66 21.15
CA LEU A 24 3.17 -31.91 21.73
C LEU A 24 2.10 -31.78 20.62
N ARG A 25 1.58 -32.92 20.15
CA ARG A 25 0.35 -32.98 19.37
C ARG A 25 -0.75 -33.49 20.29
N LEU A 26 -1.68 -32.63 20.73
CA LEU A 26 -3.06 -33.05 21.00
C LEU A 26 -4.05 -31.88 20.98
N TRP A 27 -4.74 -31.76 19.85
CA TRP A 27 -6.11 -31.29 19.61
C TRP A 27 -6.69 -30.13 20.44
N LEU A 28 -6.77 -28.97 19.79
CA LEU A 28 -8.00 -28.18 19.71
C LEU A 28 -8.06 -27.61 18.28
N LEU A 29 -8.80 -28.31 17.42
CA LEU A 29 -9.37 -27.75 16.20
C LEU A 29 -10.42 -26.71 16.61
N LEU A 30 -9.98 -25.51 16.96
CA LEU A 30 -10.80 -24.34 16.74
C LEU A 30 -10.46 -23.89 15.34
N LEU A 31 -11.40 -24.16 14.45
CA LEU A 31 -11.52 -23.64 13.09
C LEU A 31 -10.52 -22.52 12.84
N ASP A 32 -9.53 -22.83 12.01
CA ASP A 32 -8.89 -21.86 11.15
C ASP A 32 -10.00 -21.07 10.46
N PHE A 33 -10.48 -20.01 11.10
CA PHE A 33 -10.88 -18.81 10.37
C PHE A 33 -9.59 -18.17 9.86
N GLY A 34 -8.81 -18.94 9.09
CA GLY A 34 -7.90 -18.39 8.12
C GLY A 34 -8.81 -17.65 7.17
N LEU A 35 -8.88 -16.34 7.37
CA LEU A 35 -9.51 -15.43 6.43
C LEU A 35 -8.84 -15.73 5.08
N ASN A 36 -9.56 -16.45 4.22
CA ASN A 36 -9.06 -16.82 2.91
C ASN A 36 -9.39 -15.69 1.94
N ALA A 37 -9.07 -14.43 2.31
CA ALA A 37 -9.34 -13.33 1.41
C ALA A 37 -8.33 -13.41 0.27
N THR A 38 -8.86 -13.78 -0.89
CA THR A 38 -8.05 -13.87 -2.09
C THR A 38 -7.81 -12.45 -2.58
N LEU A 39 -6.62 -11.90 -2.32
CA LEU A 39 -6.21 -10.63 -2.92
C LEU A 39 -6.24 -10.76 -4.45
N PRO A 40 -6.69 -9.73 -5.19
CA PRO A 40 -6.69 -9.75 -6.64
C PRO A 40 -5.33 -10.12 -7.22
N HIS A 41 -5.31 -10.90 -8.30
CA HIS A 41 -4.08 -11.21 -9.03
C HIS A 41 -3.55 -9.96 -9.72
N GLU A 42 -2.23 -9.83 -9.90
CA GLU A 42 -1.61 -8.64 -10.49
C GLU A 42 -1.90 -8.46 -12.00
N GLU A 43 -2.52 -9.47 -12.61
CA GLU A 43 -2.97 -9.49 -14.00
C GLU A 43 -4.51 -9.48 -14.11
N ASP A 44 -5.23 -9.32 -12.99
CA ASP A 44 -6.69 -9.20 -13.00
C ASP A 44 -7.11 -7.88 -13.66
N VAL A 45 -7.73 -7.98 -14.84
CA VAL A 45 -8.07 -6.82 -15.68
C VAL A 45 -9.08 -5.88 -14.99
N HIS A 46 -10.00 -6.43 -14.18
CA HIS A 46 -10.99 -5.59 -13.49
C HIS A 46 -10.32 -4.76 -12.40
N PHE A 47 -9.48 -5.39 -11.57
CA PHE A 47 -8.70 -4.73 -10.54
C PHE A 47 -7.76 -3.68 -11.13
N ILE A 48 -7.03 -4.01 -12.20
CA ILE A 48 -6.11 -3.08 -12.88
C ILE A 48 -6.87 -1.85 -13.38
N ASN A 49 -7.99 -2.05 -14.07
CA ASN A 49 -8.78 -0.95 -14.61
C ASN A 49 -9.36 -0.08 -13.49
N GLU A 50 -9.91 -0.67 -12.43
CA GLU A 50 -10.40 0.08 -11.28
C GLU A 50 -9.28 0.92 -10.65
N TYR A 51 -8.13 0.29 -10.38
CA TYR A 51 -6.99 0.93 -9.74
C TYR A 51 -6.47 2.12 -10.56
N VAL A 52 -6.19 1.91 -11.85
CA VAL A 52 -5.62 2.94 -12.73
C VAL A 52 -6.64 4.05 -13.01
N ASN A 53 -7.90 3.72 -13.29
CA ASN A 53 -8.93 4.72 -13.57
C ASN A 53 -9.16 5.63 -12.36
N LEU A 54 -9.26 5.06 -11.16
CA LEU A 54 -9.45 5.87 -9.96
C LEU A 54 -8.21 6.73 -9.63
N HIS A 55 -7.00 6.23 -9.90
CA HIS A 55 -5.79 7.05 -9.79
C HIS A 55 -5.85 8.28 -10.70
N ASN A 56 -6.16 8.07 -11.98
CA ASN A 56 -6.21 9.12 -12.97
C ASN A 56 -7.37 10.09 -12.73
N GLU A 57 -8.55 9.61 -12.33
CA GLU A 57 -9.69 10.45 -11.94
C GLU A 57 -9.32 11.40 -10.81
N LEU A 58 -8.74 10.89 -9.73
CA LEU A 58 -8.38 11.71 -8.57
C LEU A 58 -7.20 12.64 -8.85
N ARG A 59 -6.22 12.20 -9.66
CA ARG A 59 -5.11 13.06 -10.12
C ARG A 59 -5.61 14.22 -11.00
N GLY A 60 -6.62 13.98 -11.83
CA GLY A 60 -7.24 15.04 -12.64
C GLY A 60 -8.03 16.08 -11.85
N ASN A 61 -8.42 15.75 -10.62
CA ASN A 61 -9.31 16.57 -9.78
C ASN A 61 -8.58 17.25 -8.59
N VAL A 62 -7.26 17.34 -8.62
CA VAL A 62 -6.49 18.01 -7.55
C VAL A 62 -6.66 19.53 -7.56
N LEU A 63 -6.54 20.14 -6.39
CA LEU A 63 -6.56 21.58 -6.19
C LEU A 63 -5.30 22.02 -5.43
N PRO A 64 -4.58 23.06 -5.90
CA PRO A 64 -4.74 23.73 -7.19
C PRO A 64 -4.52 22.77 -8.38
N ARG A 65 -5.08 23.11 -9.55
CA ARG A 65 -4.98 22.24 -10.74
C ARG A 65 -3.51 21.99 -11.07
N GLY A 66 -3.11 20.72 -11.06
CA GLY A 66 -1.77 20.31 -11.47
C GLY A 66 -1.62 20.48 -12.98
N SER A 67 -0.82 21.44 -13.43
CA SER A 67 -0.61 21.72 -14.86
C SER A 67 0.17 20.63 -15.60
N ASN A 68 0.92 19.78 -14.89
CA ASN A 68 1.86 18.81 -15.46
C ASN A 68 1.71 17.38 -14.91
N LEU A 69 0.55 17.01 -14.34
CA LEU A 69 0.35 15.65 -13.84
C LEU A 69 0.27 14.66 -15.01
N ARG A 70 1.20 13.70 -15.02
CA ARG A 70 1.22 12.61 -16.01
C ARG A 70 0.07 11.63 -15.78
N PHE A 71 -0.45 11.07 -16.86
CA PHE A 71 -1.40 9.95 -16.80
C PHE A 71 -0.67 8.70 -16.31
N MET A 72 -1.29 7.97 -15.38
CA MET A 72 -0.76 6.73 -14.83
C MET A 72 -1.20 5.53 -15.68
N THR A 73 -0.30 4.56 -15.80
CA THR A 73 -0.54 3.26 -16.44
C THR A 73 -0.17 2.15 -15.47
N TRP A 74 -0.68 0.94 -15.71
CA TRP A 74 -0.29 -0.23 -14.93
C TRP A 74 1.11 -0.72 -15.32
N ASP A 75 1.94 -1.02 -14.33
CA ASP A 75 3.22 -1.69 -14.51
C ASP A 75 3.24 -3.00 -13.71
N ILE A 76 3.35 -4.12 -14.42
CA ILE A 76 3.28 -5.46 -13.83
C ILE A 76 4.49 -5.79 -12.94
N ALA A 77 5.65 -5.17 -13.18
CA ALA A 77 6.82 -5.39 -12.35
C ALA A 77 6.70 -4.62 -11.03
N LEU A 78 6.16 -3.40 -11.05
CA LEU A 78 5.84 -2.66 -9.82
C LEU A 78 4.80 -3.39 -8.97
N SER A 79 3.74 -3.94 -9.57
CA SER A 79 2.72 -4.69 -8.83
C SER A 79 3.27 -5.97 -8.19
N ARG A 80 4.18 -6.67 -8.86
CA ARG A 80 4.89 -7.84 -8.30
C ARG A 80 5.77 -7.45 -7.12
N THR A 81 6.48 -6.32 -7.21
CA THR A 81 7.26 -5.78 -6.10
C THR A 81 6.37 -5.42 -4.91
N ALA A 82 5.26 -4.72 -5.14
CA ALA A 82 4.29 -4.38 -4.10
C ALA A 82 3.71 -5.63 -3.42
N ARG A 83 3.34 -6.67 -4.20
CA ARG A 83 2.90 -7.97 -3.66
C ARG A 83 3.99 -8.62 -2.81
N ALA A 84 5.22 -8.66 -3.29
CA ALA A 84 6.34 -9.28 -2.58
C ALA A 84 6.65 -8.55 -1.25
N TRP A 85 6.59 -7.22 -1.24
CA TRP A 85 6.77 -6.43 -0.03
C TRP A 85 5.60 -6.59 0.95
N GLY A 86 4.35 -6.51 0.47
CA GLY A 86 3.15 -6.69 1.29
C GLY A 86 3.08 -8.05 1.98
N LYS A 87 3.57 -9.12 1.33
CA LYS A 87 3.68 -10.47 1.93
C LYS A 87 4.61 -10.52 3.15
N LYS A 88 5.54 -9.57 3.31
CA LYS A 88 6.39 -9.49 4.50
C LYS A 88 5.62 -9.04 5.73
N CYS A 89 4.45 -8.41 5.55
CA CYS A 89 3.58 -8.05 6.66
C CYS A 89 4.25 -7.11 7.68
N ILE A 90 5.06 -6.17 7.18
CA ILE A 90 5.76 -5.15 7.98
C ILE A 90 5.26 -3.76 7.59
N LEU A 91 5.03 -2.91 8.59
CA LEU A 91 4.63 -1.51 8.39
C LEU A 91 5.87 -0.63 8.23
N GLU A 92 6.65 -0.94 7.20
CA GLU A 92 7.87 -0.22 6.85
C GLU A 92 7.93 -0.05 5.33
N HIS A 93 8.59 1.01 4.88
CA HIS A 93 8.79 1.23 3.45
C HIS A 93 9.82 0.27 2.86
N ASN A 94 9.65 -0.09 1.59
CA ASN A 94 10.61 -0.90 0.88
C ASN A 94 11.97 -0.19 0.80
N ASN A 95 12.99 -0.80 1.40
CA ASN A 95 14.33 -0.24 1.48
C ASN A 95 15.10 -0.27 0.14
N HIS A 96 14.52 -0.86 -0.90
CA HIS A 96 15.13 -1.02 -2.22
C HIS A 96 14.56 -0.08 -3.30
N LEU A 97 13.69 0.88 -2.94
CA LEU A 97 12.99 1.75 -3.90
C LEU A 97 13.93 2.65 -4.72
N GLU A 98 15.09 2.99 -4.16
CA GLU A 98 16.10 3.86 -4.79
C GLU A 98 17.17 3.06 -5.55
N GLU A 99 17.26 1.76 -5.34
CA GLU A 99 18.29 0.90 -5.92
C GLU A 99 17.88 0.41 -7.32
N LEU A 100 18.74 0.64 -8.31
CA LEU A 100 18.53 0.15 -9.68
C LEU A 100 18.39 -1.37 -9.70
N LYS A 101 17.38 -1.86 -10.43
CA LYS A 101 17.11 -3.30 -10.64
C LYS A 101 16.67 -4.09 -9.40
N MET A 102 16.51 -3.44 -8.25
CA MET A 102 16.05 -4.12 -7.03
C MET A 102 14.52 -4.12 -6.93
N ALA A 103 13.89 -2.95 -6.98
CA ALA A 103 12.43 -2.82 -6.92
C ALA A 103 11.76 -2.79 -8.31
N HIS A 104 12.49 -2.46 -9.37
CA HIS A 104 12.01 -2.53 -10.77
C HIS A 104 13.18 -2.78 -11.73
N PRO A 105 13.02 -3.57 -12.81
CA PRO A 105 14.11 -3.84 -13.76
C PRO A 105 14.63 -2.62 -14.52
N VAL A 106 13.82 -1.56 -14.64
CA VAL A 106 14.13 -0.37 -15.45
C VAL A 106 14.18 0.92 -14.64
N PHE A 107 13.42 1.01 -13.54
CA PHE A 107 13.21 2.26 -12.81
C PHE A 107 13.92 2.20 -11.45
N ASN A 108 14.39 3.35 -11.00
CA ASN A 108 14.76 3.64 -9.60
C ASN A 108 13.92 4.84 -9.13
N GLY A 109 14.04 5.21 -7.86
CA GLY A 109 13.27 6.33 -7.29
C GLY A 109 11.76 6.05 -7.25
N ILE A 110 11.40 4.79 -7.01
CA ILE A 110 10.01 4.33 -7.01
C ILE A 110 9.28 4.91 -5.79
N GLY A 111 8.06 5.37 -5.99
CA GLY A 111 7.19 5.76 -4.89
C GLY A 111 6.51 4.53 -4.28
N GLU A 112 6.28 4.56 -2.96
CA GLU A 112 5.43 3.58 -2.30
C GLU A 112 4.37 4.25 -1.43
N ASN A 113 3.12 3.81 -1.55
CA ASN A 113 2.04 4.13 -0.62
C ASN A 113 1.59 2.83 0.05
N ILE A 114 1.37 2.87 1.37
CA ILE A 114 0.95 1.71 2.15
C ILE A 114 -0.43 1.99 2.74
N TRP A 115 -1.33 1.03 2.62
CA TRP A 115 -2.61 1.02 3.33
C TRP A 115 -2.61 -0.16 4.30
N VAL A 116 -3.08 0.09 5.52
CA VAL A 116 -3.28 -0.93 6.54
C VAL A 116 -4.72 -0.83 7.01
N GLY A 117 -5.40 -1.96 7.02
CA GLY A 117 -6.79 -2.05 7.38
C GLY A 117 -7.20 -3.52 7.56
N PRO A 118 -8.44 -3.80 8.01
CA PRO A 118 -8.93 -5.17 8.10
C PRO A 118 -9.00 -5.75 6.68
N GLU A 119 -8.56 -7.01 6.53
CA GLU A 119 -8.46 -7.65 5.21
C GLU A 119 -9.82 -7.74 4.50
N ASN A 120 -10.90 -7.98 5.25
CA ASN A 120 -12.27 -8.03 4.73
C ASN A 120 -12.82 -6.65 4.30
N GLU A 121 -12.14 -5.55 4.67
CA GLU A 121 -12.48 -4.20 4.25
C GLU A 121 -11.63 -3.71 3.07
N PHE A 122 -10.60 -4.47 2.67
CA PHE A 122 -9.71 -4.03 1.61
C PHE A 122 -10.42 -3.99 0.26
N THR A 123 -10.37 -2.83 -0.37
CA THR A 123 -10.56 -2.65 -1.81
C THR A 123 -9.53 -1.62 -2.31
N ALA A 124 -9.19 -1.68 -3.61
CA ALA A 124 -8.35 -0.65 -4.23
C ALA A 124 -8.95 0.74 -4.00
N SER A 125 -10.27 0.87 -4.19
CA SER A 125 -11.00 2.13 -3.98
C SER A 125 -10.84 2.69 -2.56
N ILE A 126 -10.99 1.85 -1.51
CA ILE A 126 -10.83 2.28 -0.12
C ILE A 126 -9.41 2.79 0.14
N ALA A 127 -8.39 2.02 -0.26
CA ALA A 127 -6.99 2.42 -0.08
C ALA A 127 -6.69 3.75 -0.81
N ILE A 128 -7.06 3.83 -2.09
CA ILE A 128 -6.80 4.99 -2.95
C ILE A 128 -7.49 6.26 -2.44
N ARG A 129 -8.76 6.14 -2.03
CA ARG A 129 -9.52 7.29 -1.49
C ARG A 129 -8.97 7.70 -0.13
N SER A 130 -8.54 6.77 0.71
CA SER A 130 -7.94 7.10 2.01
C SER A 130 -6.67 7.95 1.85
N TRP A 131 -5.81 7.59 0.90
CA TRP A 131 -4.62 8.37 0.55
C TRP A 131 -4.99 9.74 -0.04
N TYR A 132 -6.03 9.81 -0.89
CA TYR A 132 -6.47 11.08 -1.46
C TYR A 132 -7.02 12.04 -0.41
N GLU A 133 -7.72 11.53 0.60
CA GLU A 133 -8.34 12.33 1.66
C GLU A 133 -7.32 13.02 2.58
N GLU A 134 -6.06 12.59 2.57
CA GLU A 134 -4.97 13.31 3.22
C GLU A 134 -4.77 14.74 2.68
N ARG A 135 -5.29 15.07 1.49
CA ARG A 135 -5.34 16.44 0.95
C ARG A 135 -5.93 17.46 1.93
N LYS A 136 -6.86 17.03 2.78
CA LYS A 136 -7.49 17.89 3.82
C LYS A 136 -6.48 18.38 4.86
N ARG A 137 -5.33 17.72 4.96
CA ARG A 137 -4.23 18.04 5.89
C ARG A 137 -3.06 18.71 5.19
N TYR A 138 -3.05 18.76 3.86
CA TYR A 138 -1.97 19.34 3.08
C TYR A 138 -2.28 20.79 2.73
N ASN A 139 -1.33 21.68 3.01
CA ASN A 139 -1.36 23.07 2.59
C ASN A 139 -0.41 23.26 1.40
N PHE A 140 -0.98 23.60 0.24
CA PHE A 140 -0.22 23.78 -0.99
C PHE A 140 0.65 25.04 -0.98
N GLU A 141 0.23 26.12 -0.30
CA GLU A 141 0.92 27.42 -0.35
C GLU A 141 2.33 27.37 0.25
N ASN A 142 2.54 26.48 1.23
CA ASN A 142 3.78 26.36 1.96
C ASN A 142 4.32 24.92 2.04
N ASP A 143 3.79 24.00 1.21
CA ASP A 143 4.18 22.59 1.14
C ASP A 143 4.15 21.84 2.50
N SER A 144 3.28 22.27 3.42
CA SER A 144 3.23 21.73 4.79
C SER A 144 2.03 20.82 5.02
N CYS A 145 2.12 20.02 6.07
CA CYS A 145 1.01 19.16 6.50
C CYS A 145 0.71 19.31 7.98
N SER A 146 -0.57 19.42 8.31
CA SER A 146 -1.04 19.46 9.70
C SER A 146 -0.97 18.10 10.40
N SER A 147 -0.89 17.01 9.63
CA SER A 147 -0.65 15.63 10.07
C SER A 147 -0.16 14.81 8.86
N VAL A 148 -0.17 13.48 8.92
CA VAL A 148 0.33 12.62 7.82
C VAL A 148 -0.41 12.89 6.52
N CYS A 149 0.38 13.12 5.46
CA CYS A 149 -0.07 13.50 4.13
C CYS A 149 0.82 12.96 2.99
N SER A 150 1.78 12.10 3.34
CA SER A 150 2.82 11.63 2.42
C SER A 150 2.23 10.86 1.24
N ASN A 151 1.16 10.09 1.47
CA ASN A 151 0.51 9.34 0.41
C ASN A 151 -0.16 10.29 -0.59
N TYR A 152 -0.80 11.38 -0.12
CA TYR A 152 -1.34 12.40 -1.02
C TYR A 152 -0.25 13.15 -1.79
N LYS A 153 0.81 13.61 -1.10
CA LYS A 153 1.94 14.30 -1.75
C LYS A 153 2.55 13.45 -2.85
N GLN A 154 2.73 12.16 -2.61
CA GLN A 154 3.29 11.27 -3.61
C GLN A 154 2.36 11.08 -4.82
N ARG A 155 1.05 10.99 -4.60
CA ARG A 155 0.06 10.90 -5.69
C ARG A 155 0.01 12.13 -6.60
N ILE A 156 0.47 13.29 -6.15
CA ILE A 156 0.57 14.50 -6.97
C ILE A 156 1.99 14.77 -7.48
N SER A 157 2.93 13.84 -7.22
CA SER A 157 4.27 13.90 -7.78
C SER A 157 4.25 13.64 -9.29
N VAL A 158 5.14 14.35 -9.98
CA VAL A 158 5.44 14.18 -11.41
C VAL A 158 6.71 13.36 -11.65
N GLU A 159 7.46 13.07 -10.59
CA GLU A 159 8.80 12.50 -10.66
C GLU A 159 8.84 11.00 -10.37
N LYS A 160 7.95 10.52 -9.48
CA LYS A 160 7.96 9.12 -9.03
C LYS A 160 7.00 8.25 -9.83
N ALA A 161 7.49 7.06 -10.20
CA ALA A 161 6.63 5.97 -10.63
C ALA A 161 5.84 5.46 -9.42
N LEU A 162 4.54 5.20 -9.62
CA LEU A 162 3.59 4.75 -8.62
C LEU A 162 2.95 3.43 -9.04
#